data_AF-A0A380FE01-F1
#
_entry.id   AF-A0A380FE01-F1
#
_cell.length_a   1.000
_cell.length_b   1.000
_cell.length_c   1.000
_cell.angle_alpha   90.00
_cell.angle_beta   90.00
_cell.angle_gamma   90.00
#
_symmetry.space_group_name_H-M   'P 1'
#
loop_
_entity.id
_entity.type
_entity.pdbx_description
1 polymer ?
#
loop_
_entity_poly.entity_id
_entity_poly.type
_entity_poly.pdbx_seq_one_letter_code
_entity_poly.pdbx_strand_id
1 'polypeptide(L)'
;MFTFIQLVTPFVTYLVAEMFHASGIIAAVVAGLVHGFERDRIAQARTRLQMSYNHTWNILGYALNGFVFTILGFLVPEVVGRIIENEPHNLVFLIVVTFLVALAIYLFRFLWVFVLYPYFYLPVSPFQKMISYNQDEEKSTEAPPKRSMYAFIMTLCGVHGTISLAIALTLPYMLANHHSFAFRDDLLFVASGMVLISFNCGPIDIAICNAKCGIAED
;
A
#
# COMPACT_ATOMS: atom_id res chain seq x y z
N MET A 1 -27.67 12.38 3.59
CA MET A 1 -27.55 12.92 2.22
C MET A 1 -26.10 13.22 1.85
N PHE A 2 -25.31 13.91 2.69
CA PHE A 2 -23.90 14.19 2.41
C PHE A 2 -23.03 12.93 2.21
N THR A 3 -23.28 11.86 2.99
CA THR A 3 -22.58 10.56 2.87
C THR A 3 -22.74 9.91 1.50
N PHE A 4 -23.91 10.04 0.87
CA PHE A 4 -24.15 9.47 -0.46
C PHE A 4 -23.36 10.20 -1.54
N ILE A 5 -23.36 11.55 -1.52
CA ILE A 5 -22.51 12.35 -2.40
C ILE A 5 -21.05 11.91 -2.24
N GLN A 6 -20.59 11.76 -1.00
CA GLN A 6 -19.19 11.45 -0.70
C GLN A 6 -18.76 10.06 -1.19
N LEU A 7 -19.67 9.08 -1.10
CA LEU A 7 -19.41 7.72 -1.58
C LEU A 7 -19.45 7.64 -3.11
N VAL A 8 -20.28 8.45 -3.76
CA VAL A 8 -20.40 8.52 -5.23
C VAL A 8 -19.26 9.33 -5.87
N THR A 9 -18.73 10.35 -5.18
CA THR A 9 -17.63 11.20 -5.66
C THR A 9 -16.47 10.43 -6.31
N PRO A 10 -15.82 9.43 -5.68
CA PRO A 10 -14.70 8.72 -6.28
C PRO A 10 -15.08 7.95 -7.57
N PHE A 11 -16.32 7.48 -7.68
CA PHE A 11 -16.79 6.79 -8.90
C PHE A 11 -17.03 7.77 -10.05
N VAL A 12 -17.61 8.93 -9.75
CA VAL A 12 -17.83 9.98 -10.76
C VAL A 12 -16.49 10.51 -11.26
N THR A 13 -15.54 10.78 -10.37
CA THR A 13 -14.21 11.26 -10.78
C THR A 13 -13.44 10.21 -11.58
N TYR A 14 -13.57 8.93 -11.23
CA TYR A 14 -13.03 7.82 -12.02
C TYR A 14 -13.56 7.83 -13.46
N LEU A 15 -14.88 7.85 -13.63
CA LEU A 15 -15.52 7.82 -14.96
C LEU A 15 -15.19 9.05 -15.79
N VAL A 16 -15.20 10.23 -15.16
CA VAL A 16 -14.84 11.48 -15.85
C VAL A 16 -13.40 11.43 -16.35
N ALA A 17 -12.46 10.94 -15.54
CA ALA A 17 -11.07 10.82 -15.94
C ALA A 17 -10.85 9.81 -17.08
N GLU A 18 -11.57 8.68 -17.08
CA GLU A 18 -11.51 7.72 -18.19
C GLU A 18 -11.99 8.32 -19.52
N MET A 19 -13.02 9.18 -19.51
CA MET A 19 -13.47 9.87 -20.73
C MET A 19 -12.37 10.74 -21.37
N PHE A 20 -11.46 11.27 -20.55
CA PHE A 20 -10.29 12.04 -21.01
C PHE A 20 -9.04 11.18 -21.27
N HIS A 21 -9.16 9.84 -21.26
CA HIS A 21 -8.03 8.91 -21.40
C HIS A 21 -6.95 9.10 -20.31
N ALA A 22 -7.32 9.64 -19.15
CA ALA A 22 -6.46 9.76 -17.97
C ALA A 22 -6.68 8.57 -17.01
N SER A 23 -5.79 8.39 -16.04
CA SER A 23 -5.93 7.32 -15.05
C SER A 23 -7.07 7.63 -14.06
N GLY A 24 -8.20 6.93 -14.20
CA GLY A 24 -9.36 7.06 -13.30
C GLY A 24 -9.03 6.74 -11.85
N ILE A 25 -8.14 5.76 -11.61
CA ILE A 25 -7.70 5.37 -10.26
C ILE A 25 -6.97 6.53 -9.58
N ILE A 26 -6.03 7.18 -10.28
CA ILE A 26 -5.28 8.31 -9.73
C ILE A 26 -6.21 9.51 -9.50
N ALA A 27 -7.15 9.77 -10.42
CA ALA A 27 -8.12 10.85 -10.25
C ALA A 27 -9.01 10.66 -9.01
N ALA A 28 -9.47 9.43 -8.76
CA ALA A 28 -10.24 9.09 -7.56
C ALA A 28 -9.41 9.27 -6.27
N VAL A 29 -8.13 8.88 -6.28
CA VAL A 29 -7.21 9.07 -5.15
C VAL A 29 -6.96 10.54 -4.87
N VAL A 30 -6.70 11.35 -5.90
CA VAL A 30 -6.50 12.80 -5.76
C VAL A 30 -7.77 13.47 -5.20
N ALA A 31 -8.95 13.09 -5.68
CA ALA A 31 -10.21 13.58 -5.12
C ALA A 31 -10.37 13.22 -3.64
N GLY A 32 -9.99 12.00 -3.24
CA GLY A 32 -9.96 11.58 -1.84
C GLY A 32 -8.97 12.38 -0.98
N LEU A 33 -7.76 12.65 -1.49
CA LEU A 33 -6.75 13.47 -0.82
C LEU A 33 -7.22 14.91 -0.61
N VAL A 34 -7.79 15.54 -1.65
CA VAL A 34 -8.38 16.88 -1.56
C VAL A 34 -9.48 16.91 -0.50
N HIS A 35 -10.33 15.88 -0.49
CA HIS A 35 -11.40 15.75 0.50
C HIS A 35 -10.85 15.57 1.93
N GLY A 36 -9.72 14.87 2.08
CA GLY A 36 -8.98 14.75 3.34
C GLY A 36 -8.44 16.09 3.83
N PHE A 37 -7.80 16.88 2.96
CA PHE A 37 -7.25 18.20 3.32
C PHE A 37 -8.33 19.23 3.68
N GLU A 38 -9.43 19.26 2.92
CA GLU A 38 -10.58 20.12 3.21
C GLU A 38 -11.16 19.79 4.60
N ARG A 39 -11.19 18.50 4.96
CA ARG A 39 -11.64 18.02 6.26
C ARG A 39 -10.77 18.50 7.41
N ASP A 40 -9.44 18.43 7.29
CA ASP A 40 -8.53 18.89 8.35
C ASP A 40 -8.68 20.40 8.61
N ARG A 41 -8.95 21.17 7.55
CA ARG A 41 -9.24 22.61 7.65
C ARG A 41 -10.60 22.90 8.31
N ILE A 42 -11.63 22.10 8.02
CA ILE A 42 -12.99 22.27 8.58
C ILE A 42 -13.12 21.71 10.01
N ALA A 43 -12.30 20.72 10.36
CA ALA A 43 -12.24 20.10 11.69
C ALA A 43 -12.05 21.10 12.83
N GLN A 44 -11.31 22.18 12.57
CA GLN A 44 -11.07 23.25 13.55
C GLN A 44 -12.34 24.08 13.85
N ALA A 45 -13.41 23.97 13.07
CA ALA A 45 -14.58 24.84 13.16
C ALA A 45 -15.85 24.24 13.80
N ARG A 46 -16.11 22.91 13.73
CA ARG A 46 -17.32 22.28 14.34
C ARG A 46 -17.14 20.80 14.73
N THR A 47 -17.18 20.51 16.04
CA THR A 47 -16.81 19.21 16.66
C THR A 47 -17.86 18.09 16.54
N ARG A 48 -19.14 18.36 16.23
CA ARG A 48 -20.21 17.34 16.30
C ARG A 48 -20.53 16.60 15.00
N LEU A 49 -20.15 17.11 13.83
CA LEU A 49 -20.47 16.45 12.56
C LEU A 49 -19.46 15.35 12.20
N GLN A 50 -18.27 15.30 12.79
CA GLN A 50 -17.17 14.41 12.37
C GLN A 50 -17.31 12.94 12.76
N MET A 51 -18.01 12.59 13.85
CA MET A 51 -17.99 11.20 14.35
C MET A 51 -18.71 10.21 13.43
N SER A 52 -19.77 10.64 12.73
CA SER A 52 -20.53 9.74 11.86
C SER A 52 -19.81 9.43 10.54
N TYR A 53 -19.00 10.36 10.01
CA TYR A 53 -18.32 10.21 8.71
C TYR A 53 -17.15 9.22 8.73
N ASN A 54 -16.27 9.30 9.74
CA ASN A 54 -15.13 8.39 9.84
C ASN A 54 -15.57 6.95 10.05
N HIS A 55 -16.66 6.76 10.79
CA HIS A 55 -17.17 5.44 11.05
C HIS A 55 -17.64 4.75 9.76
N THR A 56 -18.34 5.48 8.88
CA THR A 56 -18.75 4.94 7.57
C THR A 56 -17.56 4.56 6.69
N TRP A 57 -16.54 5.42 6.57
CA TRP A 57 -15.36 5.12 5.75
C TRP A 57 -14.52 3.97 6.32
N ASN A 58 -14.40 3.89 7.64
CA ASN A 58 -13.72 2.78 8.30
C ASN A 58 -14.46 1.47 8.05
N ILE A 59 -15.79 1.43 8.29
CA ILE A 59 -16.60 0.23 8.01
C ILE A 59 -16.51 -0.17 6.54
N LEU A 60 -16.60 0.79 5.62
CA LEU A 60 -16.48 0.54 4.19
C LEU A 60 -15.09 -0.01 3.83
N GLY A 61 -14.03 0.59 4.37
CA GLY A 61 -12.65 0.13 4.19
C GLY A 61 -12.43 -1.28 4.76
N TYR A 62 -12.98 -1.58 5.94
CA TYR A 62 -12.95 -2.92 6.52
C TYR A 62 -13.72 -3.92 5.68
N ALA A 63 -14.92 -3.57 5.19
CA ALA A 63 -15.73 -4.43 4.34
C ALA A 63 -15.04 -4.71 2.99
N LEU A 64 -14.50 -3.68 2.34
CA LEU A 64 -13.78 -3.82 1.07
C LEU A 64 -12.49 -4.62 1.23
N ASN A 65 -11.69 -4.35 2.26
CA ASN A 65 -10.49 -5.14 2.53
C ASN A 65 -10.85 -6.60 2.83
N GLY A 66 -11.88 -6.84 3.65
CA GLY A 66 -12.41 -8.18 3.91
C GLY A 66 -12.82 -8.90 2.63
N PHE A 67 -13.54 -8.22 1.73
CA PHE A 67 -13.94 -8.76 0.43
C PHE A 67 -12.74 -9.14 -0.44
N VAL A 68 -11.73 -8.27 -0.54
CA VAL A 68 -10.50 -8.54 -1.30
C VAL A 68 -9.75 -9.75 -0.73
N PHE A 69 -9.66 -9.87 0.60
CA PHE A 69 -9.04 -11.04 1.24
C PHE A 69 -9.87 -12.32 1.10
N THR A 70 -11.21 -12.23 1.08
CA THR A 70 -12.07 -13.37 0.76
C THR A 70 -11.84 -13.87 -0.67
N ILE A 71 -11.73 -12.95 -1.64
CA ILE A 71 -11.37 -13.33 -3.03
C ILE A 71 -10.00 -13.97 -3.06
N LEU A 72 -8.99 -13.41 -2.38
CA LEU A 72 -7.66 -14.01 -2.30
C LEU A 72 -7.71 -15.44 -1.76
N GLY A 73 -8.46 -15.66 -0.67
CA GLY A 73 -8.62 -16.97 -0.05
C GLY A 73 -9.27 -18.00 -0.98
N PHE A 74 -10.15 -17.57 -1.89
CA PHE A 74 -10.72 -18.43 -2.93
C PHE A 74 -9.76 -18.64 -4.11
N LEU A 75 -9.06 -17.58 -4.52
CA LEU A 75 -8.17 -17.58 -5.68
C LEU A 75 -6.98 -18.53 -5.51
N VAL A 76 -6.38 -18.58 -4.31
CA VAL A 76 -5.20 -19.40 -4.02
C VAL A 76 -5.44 -20.90 -4.30
N PRO A 77 -6.44 -21.58 -3.69
CA PRO A 77 -6.69 -22.99 -3.96
C PRO A 77 -7.13 -23.26 -5.40
N GLU A 78 -7.87 -22.34 -6.01
CA GLU A 78 -8.33 -22.44 -7.39
C GLU A 78 -7.16 -22.46 -8.39
N VAL A 79 -6.21 -21.53 -8.21
CA VAL A 79 -5.02 -21.42 -9.05
C VAL A 79 -4.06 -22.60 -8.79
N VAL A 80 -3.88 -23.02 -7.53
CA VAL A 80 -3.08 -24.20 -7.18
C VAL A 80 -3.65 -25.47 -7.83
N GLY A 81 -4.97 -25.66 -7.80
CA GLY A 81 -5.64 -26.79 -8.45
C GLY A 81 -5.37 -26.84 -9.96
N ARG A 82 -5.50 -25.71 -10.66
CA ARG A 82 -5.19 -25.60 -12.09
C ARG A 82 -3.73 -25.89 -12.43
N ILE A 83 -2.79 -25.49 -11.58
CA ILE A 83 -1.35 -25.71 -11.84
C ILE A 83 -0.98 -27.18 -11.62
N ILE A 84 -1.56 -27.84 -10.59
CA ILE A 84 -1.34 -29.27 -10.33
C ILE A 84 -1.81 -30.13 -11.50
N GLU A 85 -2.95 -29.80 -12.12
CA GLU A 85 -3.52 -30.57 -13.24
C GLU A 85 -2.68 -30.47 -14.52
N ASN A 86 -2.00 -29.34 -14.74
CA ASN A 86 -1.26 -29.09 -15.97
C ASN A 86 0.20 -29.60 -15.90
N GLU A 87 0.95 -29.32 -14.83
CA GLU A 87 2.38 -29.68 -14.71
C GLU A 87 2.86 -29.70 -13.22
N PRO A 88 2.87 -30.84 -12.51
CA PRO A 88 3.18 -30.89 -11.07
C PRO A 88 4.63 -30.54 -10.72
N HIS A 89 5.58 -30.68 -11.65
CA HIS A 89 6.98 -30.25 -11.45
C HIS A 89 7.14 -28.73 -11.43
N ASN A 90 6.18 -27.98 -11.97
CA ASN A 90 6.25 -26.53 -12.08
C ASN A 90 5.86 -25.81 -10.77
N LEU A 91 5.15 -26.49 -9.85
CA LEU A 91 4.74 -25.92 -8.56
C LEU A 91 5.93 -25.49 -7.70
N VAL A 92 6.93 -26.35 -7.57
CA VAL A 92 8.13 -26.04 -6.78
C VAL A 92 8.88 -24.87 -7.41
N PHE A 93 8.96 -24.83 -8.75
CA PHE A 93 9.53 -23.72 -9.48
C PHE A 93 8.77 -22.41 -9.22
N LEU A 94 7.43 -22.42 -9.29
CA LEU A 94 6.58 -21.26 -9.00
C LEU A 94 6.71 -20.76 -7.56
N ILE A 95 6.80 -21.66 -6.58
CA ILE A 95 7.03 -21.29 -5.17
C ILE A 95 8.39 -20.61 -5.01
N VAL A 96 9.44 -21.17 -5.61
CA VAL A 96 10.79 -20.59 -5.56
C VAL A 96 10.81 -19.22 -6.25
N VAL A 97 10.19 -19.09 -7.42
CA VAL A 97 10.08 -17.82 -8.15
C VAL A 97 9.30 -16.80 -7.31
N THR A 98 8.20 -17.19 -6.68
CA THR A 98 7.41 -16.31 -5.81
C THR A 98 8.24 -15.78 -4.65
N PHE A 99 9.00 -16.66 -3.98
CA PHE A 99 9.90 -16.27 -2.90
C PHE A 99 11.03 -15.34 -3.38
N LEU A 100 11.60 -15.62 -4.56
CA LEU A 100 12.65 -14.79 -5.16
C LEU A 100 12.11 -13.40 -5.53
N VAL A 101 10.93 -13.32 -6.14
CA VAL A 101 10.25 -12.05 -6.45
C VAL A 101 9.96 -11.28 -5.16
N ALA A 102 9.45 -11.94 -4.12
CA ALA A 102 9.23 -11.31 -2.83
C ALA A 102 10.54 -10.72 -2.26
N LEU A 103 11.59 -11.53 -2.20
CA LEU A 103 12.90 -11.10 -1.73
C LEU A 103 13.45 -9.93 -2.56
N ALA A 104 13.31 -9.97 -3.89
CA ALA A 104 13.77 -8.92 -4.79
C ALA A 104 13.04 -7.59 -4.52
N ILE A 105 11.72 -7.61 -4.29
CA ILE A 105 10.93 -6.41 -3.96
C ILE A 105 11.37 -5.83 -2.60
N TYR A 106 11.53 -6.67 -1.58
CA TYR A 106 12.01 -6.24 -0.26
C TYR A 106 13.42 -5.65 -0.33
N LEU A 107 14.34 -6.29 -1.08
CA LEU A 107 15.70 -5.79 -1.30
C LEU A 107 15.72 -4.48 -2.08
N PHE A 108 14.89 -4.37 -3.14
CA PHE A 108 14.79 -3.13 -3.91
C PHE A 108 14.31 -1.97 -3.04
N ARG A 109 13.32 -2.21 -2.18
CA ARG A 109 12.87 -1.22 -1.19
C ARG A 109 13.98 -0.86 -0.21
N PHE A 110 14.68 -1.83 0.34
CA PHE A 110 15.82 -1.59 1.23
C PHE A 110 16.90 -0.73 0.57
N LEU A 111 17.26 -1.06 -0.67
CA LEU A 111 18.25 -0.33 -1.45
C LEU A 111 17.77 1.10 -1.73
N TRP A 112 16.52 1.28 -2.15
CA TRP A 112 15.92 2.58 -2.41
C TRP A 112 15.96 3.46 -1.15
N VAL A 113 15.52 2.95 -0.01
CA VAL A 113 15.54 3.68 1.28
C VAL A 113 16.99 3.97 1.72
N PHE A 114 17.92 3.04 1.54
CA PHE A 114 19.32 3.23 1.90
C PHE A 114 20.02 4.29 1.03
N VAL A 115 19.73 4.30 -0.27
CA VAL A 115 20.26 5.26 -1.26
C VAL A 115 19.64 6.64 -1.09
N LEU A 116 18.34 6.73 -0.82
CA LEU A 116 17.62 8.00 -0.61
C LEU A 116 17.68 8.53 0.83
N TYR A 117 18.33 7.82 1.75
CA TYR A 117 18.65 8.33 3.09
C TYR A 117 19.15 9.80 3.11
N PRO A 118 20.15 10.22 2.29
CA PRO A 118 20.60 11.61 2.28
C PRO A 118 19.54 12.62 1.77
N TYR A 119 18.57 12.20 0.96
CA TYR A 119 17.50 13.06 0.45
C TYR A 119 16.33 13.18 1.44
N PHE A 120 16.03 12.11 2.19
CA PHE A 120 14.90 12.05 3.12
C PHE A 120 15.26 12.42 4.57
N TYR A 121 16.54 12.36 4.95
CA TYR A 121 17.02 12.77 6.28
C TYR A 121 17.21 14.30 6.43
N LEU A 122 16.94 15.11 5.39
CA LEU A 122 16.85 16.56 5.56
C LEU A 122 15.46 16.90 6.10
N PRO A 123 15.29 17.20 7.40
CA PRO A 123 13.96 17.38 8.02
C PRO A 123 13.34 18.74 7.69
N VAL A 124 13.99 19.56 6.86
CA VAL A 124 13.54 20.90 6.55
C VAL A 124 13.40 21.06 5.05
N SER A 125 12.17 21.33 4.62
CA SER A 125 11.95 21.98 3.34
C SER A 125 12.89 23.21 3.24
N PRO A 126 13.48 23.51 2.07
CA PRO A 126 14.33 24.70 1.91
C PRO A 126 13.59 25.99 2.33
N PHE A 127 12.26 25.96 2.32
CA PHE A 127 11.37 27.03 2.76
C PHE A 127 11.38 27.26 4.29
N GLN A 128 11.38 26.20 5.11
CA GLN A 128 11.38 26.33 6.58
C GLN A 128 12.74 26.77 7.13
N LYS A 129 13.84 26.38 6.46
CA LYS A 129 15.19 26.83 6.80
C LYS A 129 15.38 28.35 6.59
N MET A 130 14.62 28.95 5.68
CA MET A 130 14.65 30.39 5.44
C MET A 130 13.79 31.17 6.46
N ILE A 131 12.73 30.56 6.98
CA ILE A 131 11.83 31.14 7.99
C ILE A 131 12.40 31.06 9.42
N SER A 132 13.14 29.99 9.76
CA SER A 132 13.71 29.80 11.11
C SER A 132 15.08 30.43 11.33
N TYR A 133 15.56 31.30 10.43
CA TYR A 133 16.87 31.96 10.58
C TYR A 133 16.92 32.98 11.73
N ASN A 134 15.77 33.42 12.26
CA ASN A 134 15.69 34.47 13.29
C ASN A 134 15.28 33.99 14.68
N GLN A 135 15.25 32.68 14.95
CA GLN A 135 14.89 32.18 16.27
C GLN A 135 15.89 31.12 16.71
N ASP A 136 17.00 31.63 17.24
CA ASP A 136 17.93 30.87 18.08
C ASP A 136 17.22 30.42 19.38
N GLU A 137 17.72 29.31 19.93
CA GLU A 137 17.37 28.70 21.23
C GLU A 137 16.23 27.66 21.26
N GLU A 138 16.51 26.46 20.74
CA GLU A 138 16.52 25.19 21.50
C GLU A 138 16.89 24.05 20.54
N LYS A 139 18.18 23.67 20.52
CA LYS A 139 18.61 22.45 19.84
C LYS A 139 18.19 21.25 20.69
N SER A 140 17.03 20.67 20.38
CA SER A 140 16.77 19.26 20.69
C SER A 140 17.83 18.44 19.94
N THR A 141 18.86 18.05 20.68
CA THR A 141 19.98 17.25 20.17
C THR A 141 19.53 15.79 20.16
N GLU A 142 18.60 15.46 19.26
CA GLU A 142 18.30 14.06 18.97
C GLU A 142 19.43 13.52 18.08
N ALA A 143 20.29 12.69 18.66
CA ALA A 143 21.36 12.03 17.92
C ALA A 143 20.75 11.23 16.76
N PRO A 144 21.31 11.31 15.53
CA PRO A 144 20.80 10.55 14.40
C PRO A 144 20.76 9.05 14.76
N PRO A 145 19.60 8.38 14.69
CA PRO A 145 19.58 6.92 14.77
C PRO A 145 20.45 6.37 13.64
N LYS A 146 21.16 5.27 13.91
CA LYS A 146 22.09 4.66 12.96
C LYS A 146 21.40 4.50 11.59
N ARG A 147 22.05 4.95 10.50
CA ARG A 147 21.53 4.93 9.13
C ARG A 147 20.93 3.59 8.71
N SER A 148 21.52 2.49 9.18
CA SER A 148 21.02 1.13 8.94
C SER A 148 19.73 0.80 9.69
N MET A 149 19.56 1.31 10.93
CA MET A 149 18.35 1.11 11.72
C MET A 149 17.16 1.85 11.13
N TYR A 150 17.34 3.12 10.71
CA TYR A 150 16.29 3.88 10.03
C TYR A 150 15.87 3.22 8.71
N ALA A 151 16.84 2.79 7.90
CA ALA A 151 16.56 2.09 6.65
C ALA A 151 15.83 0.75 6.87
N PHE A 152 16.20 0.01 7.92
CA PHE A 152 15.55 -1.24 8.28
C PHE A 152 14.09 -0.99 8.71
N ILE A 153 13.85 -0.04 9.63
CA ILE A 153 12.50 0.31 10.10
C ILE A 153 11.59 0.75 8.95
N MET A 154 12.06 1.65 8.07
CA MET A 154 11.28 2.14 6.93
C MET A 154 11.00 1.06 5.87
N THR A 155 11.89 0.08 5.73
CA THR A 155 11.67 -1.06 4.83
C THR A 155 10.64 -2.02 5.41
N LEU A 156 10.71 -2.27 6.72
CA LEU A 156 9.86 -3.21 7.45
C LEU A 156 8.43 -2.69 7.71
N CYS A 157 8.21 -1.37 7.71
CA CYS A 157 6.92 -0.76 8.07
C CYS A 157 5.81 -0.89 7.00
N GLY A 158 6.09 -1.37 5.78
CA GLY A 158 5.06 -1.40 4.72
C GLY A 158 4.68 -2.82 4.30
N VAL A 159 3.44 -3.20 4.59
CA VAL A 159 2.82 -4.44 4.12
C VAL A 159 2.29 -4.26 2.70
N HIS A 160 2.61 -5.16 1.77
CA HIS A 160 1.93 -5.23 0.48
C HIS A 160 0.49 -5.70 0.71
N GLY A 161 -0.46 -4.83 0.37
CA GLY A 161 -1.87 -5.02 0.70
C GLY A 161 -2.78 -5.34 -0.48
N THR A 162 -4.05 -5.02 -0.27
CA THR A 162 -5.19 -5.23 -1.17
C THR A 162 -5.05 -4.55 -2.53
N ILE A 163 -4.32 -3.44 -2.62
CA ILE A 163 -4.07 -2.70 -3.87
C ILE A 163 -3.31 -3.57 -4.87
N SER A 164 -2.30 -4.31 -4.43
CA SER A 164 -1.52 -5.19 -5.31
C SER A 164 -2.38 -6.31 -5.89
N LEU A 165 -3.30 -6.85 -5.07
CA LEU A 165 -4.23 -7.88 -5.52
C LEU A 165 -5.24 -7.34 -6.53
N ALA A 166 -5.79 -6.15 -6.27
CA ALA A 166 -6.73 -5.51 -7.19
C ALA A 166 -6.12 -5.32 -8.59
N ILE A 167 -4.84 -4.91 -8.65
CA ILE A 167 -4.10 -4.79 -9.91
C ILE A 167 -3.92 -6.16 -10.58
N ALA A 168 -3.55 -7.19 -9.82
CA ALA A 168 -3.40 -8.55 -10.35
C ALA A 168 -4.73 -9.09 -10.93
N LEU A 169 -5.86 -8.84 -10.26
CA LEU A 169 -7.19 -9.25 -10.74
C LEU A 169 -7.66 -8.49 -11.97
N THR A 170 -7.09 -7.31 -12.25
CA THR A 170 -7.39 -6.52 -13.45
C THR A 170 -6.79 -7.13 -14.72
N LEU A 171 -5.91 -8.15 -14.61
CA LEU A 171 -5.31 -8.82 -15.75
C LEU A 171 -6.38 -9.47 -16.66
N PRO A 172 -6.42 -9.09 -17.96
CA PRO A 172 -7.44 -9.56 -18.88
C PRO A 172 -7.28 -11.05 -19.20
N TYR A 173 -8.42 -11.73 -19.41
CA TYR A 173 -8.46 -13.15 -19.78
C TYR A 173 -8.08 -13.41 -21.25
N MET A 174 -8.25 -12.39 -22.11
CA MET A 174 -8.02 -12.48 -23.55
C MET A 174 -7.06 -11.39 -23.99
N LEU A 175 -6.03 -11.76 -24.77
CA LEU A 175 -5.19 -10.78 -25.46
C LEU A 175 -5.94 -10.19 -26.67
N ALA A 176 -5.51 -9.02 -27.15
CA ALA A 176 -6.10 -8.30 -28.28
C ALA A 176 -6.23 -9.15 -29.58
N ASN A 177 -5.52 -10.27 -29.68
CA ASN A 177 -5.55 -11.20 -30.80
C ASN A 177 -6.46 -12.43 -30.58
N HIS A 178 -7.40 -12.40 -29.62
CA HIS A 178 -8.29 -13.52 -29.25
C HIS A 178 -7.59 -14.82 -28.79
N HIS A 179 -6.31 -14.75 -28.44
CA HIS A 179 -5.60 -15.84 -27.78
C HIS A 179 -5.86 -15.82 -26.27
N SER A 180 -6.05 -17.00 -25.68
CA SER A 180 -6.12 -17.18 -24.23
C SER A 180 -4.79 -16.81 -23.59
N PHE A 181 -4.83 -16.00 -22.54
CA PHE A 181 -3.63 -15.60 -21.81
C PHE A 181 -3.15 -16.76 -20.91
N ALA A 182 -2.28 -17.62 -21.45
CA ALA A 182 -1.84 -18.85 -20.79
C ALA A 182 -1.09 -18.62 -19.45
N PHE A 183 -0.38 -17.51 -19.30
CA PHE A 183 0.42 -17.21 -18.11
C PHE A 183 -0.36 -16.49 -16.99
N ARG A 184 -1.67 -16.33 -17.14
CA ARG A 184 -2.51 -15.61 -16.16
C ARG A 184 -2.48 -16.28 -14.80
N ASP A 185 -2.66 -17.60 -14.78
CA ASP A 185 -2.72 -18.37 -13.54
C ASP A 185 -1.37 -18.36 -12.81
N ASP A 186 -0.25 -18.44 -13.54
CA ASP A 186 1.10 -18.32 -12.96
C ASP A 186 1.32 -16.93 -12.33
N LEU A 187 0.91 -15.86 -13.01
CA LEU A 187 1.02 -14.49 -12.47
C LEU A 187 0.12 -14.26 -11.27
N LEU A 188 -1.10 -14.82 -11.27
CA LEU A 188 -2.00 -14.76 -10.11
C LEU A 188 -1.48 -15.58 -8.94
N PHE A 189 -0.82 -16.71 -9.20
CA PHE A 189 -0.14 -17.49 -8.17
C PHE A 189 0.99 -16.68 -7.52
N VAL A 190 1.88 -16.09 -8.33
CA VAL A 190 2.99 -15.27 -7.82
C VAL A 190 2.47 -14.03 -7.07
N ALA A 191 1.44 -13.35 -7.60
CA ALA A 191 0.87 -12.17 -6.97
C ALA A 191 0.18 -12.51 -5.63
N SER A 192 -0.63 -13.56 -5.58
CA SER A 192 -1.30 -14.01 -4.35
C SER A 192 -0.30 -14.53 -3.31
N GLY A 193 0.70 -15.29 -3.74
CA GLY A 193 1.79 -15.77 -2.89
C GLY A 193 2.63 -14.64 -2.32
N MET A 194 2.95 -13.61 -3.12
CA MET A 194 3.65 -12.41 -2.63
C MET A 194 2.82 -11.66 -1.57
N VAL A 195 1.51 -11.50 -1.78
CA VAL A 195 0.62 -10.87 -0.79
C VAL A 195 0.57 -11.68 0.51
N LEU A 196 0.48 -13.00 0.43
CA LEU A 196 0.51 -13.88 1.60
C LEU A 196 1.82 -13.78 2.38
N ILE A 197 2.96 -13.79 1.67
CA ILE A 197 4.29 -13.63 2.27
C ILE A 197 4.37 -12.28 2.98
N SER A 198 3.96 -11.19 2.31
CA SER A 198 4.05 -9.85 2.89
C SER A 198 3.10 -9.65 4.09
N PHE A 199 1.89 -10.19 4.03
CA PHE A 199 0.94 -10.14 5.14
C PHE A 199 1.43 -10.91 6.36
N ASN A 200 2.07 -12.07 6.17
CA ASN A 200 2.66 -12.84 7.27
C ASN A 200 3.95 -12.22 7.82
N CYS A 201 4.76 -11.59 6.95
CA CYS A 201 5.99 -10.90 7.36
C CYS A 201 5.70 -9.61 8.14
N GLY A 202 4.65 -8.87 7.76
CA GLY A 202 4.31 -7.57 8.36
C GLY A 202 4.24 -7.55 9.90
N PRO A 203 3.48 -8.43 10.57
CA PRO A 203 3.43 -8.49 12.04
C PRO A 203 4.79 -8.78 12.68
N ILE A 204 5.59 -9.65 12.06
CA ILE A 204 6.94 -10.01 12.50
C ILE A 204 7.87 -8.80 12.38
N ASP A 205 7.77 -8.10 11.25
CA ASP A 205 8.54 -6.90 10.93
C ASP A 205 8.24 -5.75 11.92
N ILE A 206 6.97 -5.57 12.27
CA ILE A 206 6.52 -4.60 13.27
C ILE A 206 7.00 -4.99 14.67
N ALA A 207 6.90 -6.27 15.05
CA ALA A 207 7.40 -6.74 16.35
C ALA A 207 8.92 -6.56 16.50
N ILE A 208 9.69 -6.85 15.45
CA ILE A 208 11.15 -6.63 15.40
C ILE A 208 11.47 -5.14 15.49
N CYS A 209 10.71 -4.30 14.78
CA CYS A 209 10.85 -2.85 14.85
C CYS A 209 10.59 -2.36 16.28
N ASN A 210 9.51 -2.81 16.93
CA ASN A 210 9.16 -2.41 18.28
C ASN A 210 10.25 -2.80 19.29
N ALA A 211 10.73 -4.05 19.22
CA ALA A 211 11.80 -4.56 20.08
C ALA A 211 13.14 -3.81 19.90
N LYS A 212 13.47 -3.35 18.69
CA LYS A 212 14.71 -2.60 18.42
C LYS A 212 14.59 -1.10 18.69
N CYS A 213 13.39 -0.54 18.59
CA CYS A 213 13.16 0.89 18.80
C CYS A 213 12.97 1.25 20.28
N GLY A 214 12.88 0.25 21.17
CA GLY A 214 12.83 0.47 22.62
C GLY A 214 11.55 1.18 23.08
N ILE A 215 10.47 1.09 22.29
CA ILE A 215 9.16 1.54 22.73
C ILE A 215 8.62 0.42 23.62
N ALA A 216 9.13 0.37 24.85
CA ALA A 216 8.47 -0.37 25.91
C ALA A 216 7.05 0.21 26.06
N GLU A 217 6.06 -0.67 26.06
CA GLU A 217 4.68 -0.36 26.41
C GLU A 217 4.66 0.31 27.78
N ASP A 218 4.30 1.60 27.81
CA ASP A 218 3.65 2.26 28.95
C ASP A 218 2.19 2.56 28.56
#